data_AF-A0A069NKQ6-F1
#
_entry.id   AF-A0A069NKQ6-F1
#
_cell.length_a   1.000
_cell.length_b   1.000
_cell.length_c   1.000
_cell.angle_alpha   90.00
_cell.angle_beta   90.00
_cell.angle_gamma   90.00
#
_symmetry.space_group_name_H-M   'P 1'
#
loop_
_entity.id
_entity.type
_entity.pdbx_description
1 polymer ?
#
loop_
_entity_poly.entity_id
_entity_poly.type
_entity_poly.pdbx_seq_one_letter_code
_entity_poly.pdbx_strand_id
1 'polypeptide(L)'
;MQSMNSRIVPQRITMYQHLLVPVGDTDARIEAIGHATEFAHAIGARITFLHVAPTGGDIGAPRWQTDERAREWLARAEAGARAQGVPCTSMIVASDESFDAMIAQAERHGCDLICTSANTTGTGSIAANHRQRDALRPAVLSCATDQRPAVAASIRALLHAHRMLADTLHDCLDTMRVERNRGELPSAETMHEIVRSMNRLSAGGVHTKQKAATFKRLRKRTSRVNAELAELDRLHQRDDEMLQELARMIGRDSQDSLKPGLFEATLDAYARIVHEWMGREQGVILPAARRYLSYADWAEIDWRFNSAGLSNDVTRNDMASGAYGPRASTD
;
A
#
# COMPACT_ATOMS: atom_id res chain seq x y z
N MET A 1 28.34 52.87 -30.04
CA MET A 1 27.16 52.07 -29.63
C MET A 1 27.37 50.63 -30.09
N GLN A 2 28.01 49.81 -29.25
CA GLN A 2 28.18 48.38 -29.50
C GLN A 2 26.92 47.66 -28.98
N SER A 3 26.18 47.04 -29.89
CA SER A 3 25.01 46.24 -29.56
C SER A 3 25.47 44.87 -29.03
N MET A 4 25.17 44.60 -27.75
CA MET A 4 25.39 43.31 -27.12
C MET A 4 24.45 42.26 -27.72
N ASN A 5 25.03 41.31 -28.47
CA ASN A 5 24.37 40.07 -28.85
C ASN A 5 24.23 39.19 -27.60
N SER A 6 23.10 39.33 -26.89
CA SER A 6 22.65 38.34 -25.92
C SER A 6 22.35 37.03 -26.64
N ARG A 7 23.26 36.06 -26.54
CA ARG A 7 22.99 34.67 -26.94
C ARG A 7 21.88 34.14 -26.05
N ILE A 8 20.68 34.00 -26.61
CA ILE A 8 19.61 33.18 -26.03
C ILE A 8 20.12 31.74 -26.07
N VAL A 9 20.59 31.24 -24.92
CA VAL A 9 20.81 29.81 -24.73
C VAL A 9 19.41 29.18 -24.65
N PRO A 10 19.02 28.27 -25.56
CA PRO A 10 17.75 27.59 -25.44
C PRO A 10 17.79 26.76 -24.15
N GLN A 11 16.98 27.13 -23.17
CA GLN A 11 16.71 26.25 -22.03
C GLN A 11 16.13 24.96 -22.61
N ARG A 12 16.86 23.84 -22.46
CA ARG A 12 16.28 22.52 -22.71
C ARG A 12 15.16 22.36 -21.70
N ILE A 13 13.91 22.43 -22.16
CA ILE A 13 12.77 21.94 -21.40
C ILE A 13 12.97 20.42 -21.32
N THR A 14 13.64 19.96 -20.28
CA THR A 14 13.65 18.55 -19.92
C THR A 14 12.25 18.25 -19.42
N MET A 15 11.44 17.58 -20.24
CA MET A 15 10.12 17.08 -19.83
C MET A 15 10.28 15.83 -18.96
N TYR A 16 9.24 15.53 -18.19
CA TYR A 16 9.11 14.34 -17.33
C TYR A 16 10.12 14.31 -16.18
N GLN A 17 10.35 15.46 -15.54
CA GLN A 17 11.25 15.58 -14.39
C GLN A 17 10.52 15.47 -13.05
N HIS A 18 9.22 15.74 -13.02
CA HIS A 18 8.44 15.75 -11.79
C HIS A 18 7.04 15.18 -12.02
N LEU A 19 6.81 13.99 -11.48
CA LEU A 19 5.57 13.25 -11.66
C LEU A 19 4.61 13.50 -10.51
N LEU A 20 3.34 13.74 -10.80
CA LEU A 20 2.24 13.65 -9.84
C LEU A 20 1.61 12.26 -9.93
N VAL A 21 1.46 11.57 -8.79
CA VAL A 21 0.92 10.21 -8.74
C VAL A 21 -0.22 10.15 -7.71
N PRO A 22 -1.49 9.98 -8.12
CA PRO A 22 -2.59 9.80 -7.20
C PRO A 22 -2.48 8.47 -6.44
N VAL A 23 -2.74 8.49 -5.13
CA VAL A 23 -2.72 7.30 -4.27
C VAL A 23 -4.12 6.90 -3.79
N GLY A 24 -4.28 5.61 -3.51
CA GLY A 24 -5.49 5.02 -2.96
C GLY A 24 -5.27 3.54 -2.66
N ASP A 25 -6.34 2.85 -2.28
CA ASP A 25 -6.32 1.43 -1.91
C ASP A 25 -6.75 0.47 -3.03
N THR A 26 -7.20 1.01 -4.18
CA THR A 26 -7.58 0.20 -5.33
C THR A 26 -6.36 -0.46 -5.97
N ASP A 27 -6.52 -1.70 -6.44
CA ASP A 27 -5.44 -2.47 -7.09
C ASP A 27 -4.79 -1.67 -8.23
N ALA A 28 -5.61 -1.01 -9.04
CA ALA A 28 -5.14 -0.24 -10.19
C ALA A 28 -4.31 0.99 -9.79
N ARG A 29 -4.64 1.67 -8.69
CA ARG A 29 -3.83 2.79 -8.16
C ARG A 29 -2.50 2.28 -7.59
N ILE A 30 -2.53 1.17 -6.85
CA ILE A 30 -1.32 0.55 -6.30
C ILE A 30 -0.37 0.11 -7.42
N GLU A 31 -0.89 -0.52 -8.48
CA GLU A 31 -0.09 -0.87 -9.66
C GLU A 31 0.46 0.37 -10.38
N ALA A 32 -0.34 1.43 -10.50
CA ALA A 32 0.11 2.69 -11.10
C ALA A 32 1.27 3.33 -10.33
N ILE A 33 1.27 3.27 -9.00
CA ILE A 33 2.40 3.71 -8.16
C ILE A 33 3.68 2.96 -8.52
N GLY A 34 3.61 1.63 -8.64
CA GLY A 34 4.75 0.79 -9.04
C GLY A 34 5.30 1.19 -10.41
N HIS A 35 4.43 1.35 -11.41
CA HIS A 35 4.81 1.78 -12.76
C HIS A 35 5.41 3.19 -12.80
N ALA A 36 4.80 4.14 -12.09
CA ALA A 36 5.30 5.51 -12.02
C ALA A 36 6.67 5.57 -11.35
N THR A 37 6.90 4.75 -10.32
CA THR A 37 8.18 4.65 -9.62
C THR A 37 9.27 4.05 -10.51
N GLU A 38 8.99 2.94 -11.21
CA GLU A 38 9.94 2.36 -12.17
C GLU A 38 10.30 3.36 -13.29
N PHE A 39 9.31 4.10 -13.78
CA PHE A 39 9.52 5.11 -14.81
C PHE A 39 10.37 6.27 -14.29
N ALA A 40 10.04 6.82 -13.11
CA ALA A 40 10.80 7.89 -12.49
C ALA A 40 12.25 7.49 -12.22
N HIS A 41 12.47 6.27 -11.71
CA HIS A 41 13.81 5.72 -11.50
C HIS A 41 14.60 5.66 -12.80
N ALA A 42 13.99 5.20 -13.90
CA ALA A 42 14.66 5.03 -15.19
C ALA A 42 15.12 6.36 -15.82
N ILE A 43 14.42 7.46 -15.53
CA ILE A 43 14.70 8.78 -16.14
C ILE A 43 15.31 9.78 -15.16
N GLY A 44 15.49 9.42 -13.89
CA GLY A 44 16.01 10.30 -12.84
C GLY A 44 15.03 11.39 -12.40
N ALA A 45 13.72 11.12 -12.47
CA ALA A 45 12.69 12.06 -12.04
C ALA A 45 12.35 11.92 -10.55
N ARG A 46 11.64 12.93 -10.02
CA ARG A 46 11.04 12.90 -8.67
C ARG A 46 9.53 12.71 -8.73
N ILE A 47 8.94 12.27 -7.62
CA ILE A 47 7.50 12.02 -7.50
C ILE A 47 6.88 12.91 -6.41
N THR A 48 5.68 13.42 -6.66
CA THR A 48 4.76 13.87 -5.61
C THR A 48 3.54 12.97 -5.59
N PHE A 49 3.34 12.29 -4.46
CA PHE A 49 2.16 11.47 -4.21
C PHE A 49 1.03 12.35 -3.69
N LEU A 50 -0.16 12.18 -4.27
CA LEU A 50 -1.34 12.98 -3.96
C LEU A 50 -2.50 12.10 -3.52
N HIS A 51 -3.08 12.41 -2.37
CA HIS A 51 -4.44 11.98 -2.06
C HIS A 51 -5.40 13.16 -2.13
N VAL A 52 -6.49 13.01 -2.88
CA VAL A 52 -7.58 13.99 -2.92
C VAL A 52 -8.68 13.53 -1.99
N ALA A 53 -8.79 14.17 -0.83
CA ALA A 53 -9.83 13.90 0.15
C ALA A 53 -11.12 14.65 -0.25
N PRO A 54 -12.28 13.98 -0.27
CA PRO A 54 -13.53 14.62 -0.63
C PRO A 54 -13.87 15.76 0.35
N THR A 55 -14.35 16.88 -0.18
CA THR A 55 -14.69 18.10 0.58
C THR A 55 -15.98 17.96 1.40
N GLY A 56 -16.90 17.11 0.95
CA GLY A 56 -18.02 16.64 1.76
C GLY A 56 -17.59 15.38 2.50
N GLY A 57 -17.46 15.45 3.82
CA GLY A 57 -17.20 14.25 4.62
C GLY A 57 -18.31 13.21 4.40
N ASP A 58 -17.97 11.94 4.52
CA ASP A 58 -19.00 10.90 4.68
C ASP A 58 -19.90 11.32 5.86
N ILE A 59 -21.22 11.13 5.69
CA ILE A 59 -22.19 11.32 6.78
C ILE A 59 -21.87 10.25 7.84
N GLY A 60 -20.95 10.56 8.76
CA GLY A 60 -20.57 9.66 9.86
C GLY A 60 -19.09 9.64 10.26
N ALA A 61 -18.13 10.02 9.39
CA ALA A 61 -16.69 9.95 9.70
C ALA A 61 -16.05 11.34 9.83
N PRO A 62 -15.39 11.68 10.96
CA PRO A 62 -14.64 12.92 11.09
C PRO A 62 -13.50 13.04 10.08
N ARG A 63 -13.26 14.24 9.53
CA ARG A 63 -12.20 14.52 8.54
C ARG A 63 -10.79 14.07 8.96
N TRP A 64 -10.50 14.05 10.26
CA TRP A 64 -9.21 13.58 10.74
C TRP A 64 -9.00 12.07 10.51
N GLN A 65 -10.05 11.24 10.52
CA GLN A 65 -9.97 9.79 10.22
C GLN A 65 -9.69 9.56 8.73
N THR A 66 -10.35 10.31 7.84
CA THR A 66 -10.06 10.24 6.39
C THR A 66 -8.63 10.68 6.08
N ASP A 67 -8.11 11.69 6.79
CA ASP A 67 -6.73 12.15 6.64
C ASP A 67 -5.71 11.09 7.14
N GLU A 68 -6.08 10.23 8.08
CA GLU A 68 -5.21 9.17 8.60
C GLU A 68 -5.06 8.00 7.64
N ARG A 69 -6.15 7.46 7.10
CA ARG A 69 -6.06 6.44 6.03
C ARG A 69 -5.28 6.96 4.83
N ALA A 70 -5.49 8.23 4.46
CA ALA A 70 -4.72 8.88 3.41
C ALA A 70 -3.21 8.90 3.73
N ARG A 71 -2.82 9.23 4.97
CA ARG A 71 -1.42 9.19 5.43
C ARG A 71 -0.82 7.78 5.34
N GLU A 72 -1.58 6.74 5.68
CA GLU A 72 -1.12 5.35 5.58
C GLU A 72 -0.88 4.93 4.12
N TRP A 73 -1.76 5.35 3.20
CA TRP A 73 -1.59 5.10 1.77
C TRP A 73 -0.35 5.81 1.23
N LEU A 74 -0.16 7.08 1.61
CA LEU A 74 1.02 7.87 1.23
C LEU A 74 2.31 7.25 1.80
N ALA A 75 2.32 6.81 3.06
CA ALA A 75 3.47 6.17 3.69
C ALA A 75 3.94 4.92 2.93
N ARG A 76 2.99 4.08 2.46
CA ARG A 76 3.30 2.91 1.62
C ARG A 76 3.87 3.32 0.26
N ALA A 77 3.29 4.33 -0.38
CA ALA A 77 3.78 4.82 -1.67
C ALA A 77 5.21 5.38 -1.57
N GLU A 78 5.48 6.18 -0.53
CA GLU A 78 6.81 6.71 -0.24
C GLU A 78 7.83 5.63 0.06
N ALA A 79 7.47 4.59 0.83
CA ALA A 79 8.34 3.44 1.08
C ALA A 79 8.74 2.73 -0.21
N GLY A 80 7.80 2.53 -1.14
CA GLY A 80 8.08 1.96 -2.46
C GLY A 80 9.03 2.84 -3.30
N ALA A 81 8.79 4.15 -3.33
CA ALA A 81 9.65 5.09 -4.07
C ALA A 81 11.07 5.18 -3.50
N ARG A 82 11.19 5.33 -2.18
CA ARG A 82 12.46 5.38 -1.47
C ARG A 82 13.28 4.10 -1.64
N ALA A 83 12.62 2.94 -1.66
CA ALA A 83 13.26 1.65 -1.93
C ALA A 83 13.87 1.57 -3.35
N GLN A 84 13.29 2.27 -4.33
CA GLN A 84 13.89 2.40 -5.67
C GLN A 84 14.88 3.58 -5.80
N GLY A 85 15.13 4.33 -4.72
CA GLY A 85 15.96 5.54 -4.75
C GLY A 85 15.33 6.70 -5.50
N VAL A 86 14.01 6.72 -5.65
CA VAL A 86 13.26 7.83 -6.29
C VAL A 86 12.95 8.90 -5.24
N PRO A 87 13.40 10.16 -5.42
CA PRO A 87 13.02 11.25 -4.53
C PRO A 87 11.51 11.46 -4.56
N CYS A 88 10.86 11.46 -3.40
CA CYS A 88 9.42 11.63 -3.31
C CYS A 88 8.98 12.59 -2.20
N THR A 89 7.83 13.23 -2.41
CA THR A 89 7.06 13.95 -1.40
C THR A 89 5.60 13.48 -1.43
N SER A 90 4.85 13.73 -0.37
CA SER A 90 3.42 13.41 -0.29
C SER A 90 2.58 14.62 0.12
N MET A 91 1.31 14.61 -0.28
CA MET A 91 0.35 15.64 0.12
C MET A 91 -1.09 15.11 0.14
N ILE A 92 -1.90 15.70 1.02
CA ILE A 92 -3.34 15.51 1.08
C ILE A 92 -4.01 16.84 0.73
N VAL A 93 -4.96 16.80 -0.21
CA VAL A 93 -5.69 17.99 -0.66
C VAL A 93 -7.19 17.73 -0.50
N ALA A 94 -7.89 18.65 0.15
CA ALA A 94 -9.34 18.63 0.17
C ALA A 94 -9.87 19.24 -1.13
N SER A 95 -10.57 18.44 -1.92
CA SER A 95 -11.24 18.87 -3.15
C SER A 95 -12.29 17.83 -3.53
N ASP A 96 -13.30 18.23 -4.29
CA ASP A 96 -14.13 17.26 -5.00
C ASP A 96 -13.18 16.44 -5.90
N GLU A 97 -13.24 15.11 -5.79
CA GLU A 97 -12.30 14.16 -6.43
C GLU A 97 -12.48 14.18 -7.96
N SER A 98 -12.00 15.26 -8.58
CA SER A 98 -12.08 15.55 -10.00
C SER A 98 -10.69 15.51 -10.61
N PHE A 99 -10.62 15.12 -11.87
CA PHE A 99 -9.37 15.14 -12.62
C PHE A 99 -8.79 16.56 -12.75
N ASP A 100 -9.66 17.58 -12.82
CA ASP A 100 -9.26 18.98 -12.85
C ASP A 100 -8.54 19.41 -11.57
N ALA A 101 -8.95 18.88 -10.40
CA ALA A 101 -8.23 19.11 -9.15
C ALA A 101 -6.80 18.56 -9.22
N MET A 102 -6.59 17.39 -9.86
CA MET A 102 -5.26 16.81 -10.04
C MET A 102 -4.39 17.66 -10.98
N ILE A 103 -4.95 18.17 -12.08
CA ILE A 103 -4.26 19.10 -12.98
C ILE A 103 -3.82 20.34 -12.22
N ALA A 104 -4.73 20.95 -11.44
CA ALA A 104 -4.43 22.13 -10.66
C ALA A 104 -3.31 21.88 -9.63
N GLN A 105 -3.28 20.71 -8.99
CA GLN A 105 -2.17 20.35 -8.09
C GLN A 105 -0.87 20.12 -8.86
N ALA A 106 -0.91 19.46 -10.01
CA ALA A 106 0.27 19.25 -10.84
C ALA A 106 0.90 20.59 -11.25
N GLU A 107 0.09 21.56 -11.71
CA GLU A 107 0.55 22.90 -12.06
C GLU A 107 1.14 23.64 -10.84
N ARG A 108 0.46 23.61 -9.68
CA ARG A 108 0.93 24.26 -8.45
C ARG A 108 2.26 23.73 -7.95
N HIS A 109 2.51 22.43 -8.13
CA HIS A 109 3.72 21.76 -7.67
C HIS A 109 4.79 21.62 -8.75
N GLY A 110 4.55 22.17 -9.95
CA GLY A 110 5.49 22.08 -11.07
C GLY A 110 5.68 20.66 -11.59
N CYS A 111 4.68 19.79 -11.43
CA CYS A 111 4.67 18.46 -12.01
C CYS A 111 4.37 18.55 -13.51
N ASP A 112 5.20 17.91 -14.32
CA ASP A 112 5.12 17.93 -15.78
C ASP A 112 4.51 16.63 -16.36
N LEU A 113 4.23 15.65 -15.51
CA LEU A 113 3.52 14.42 -15.84
C LEU A 113 2.58 13.98 -14.71
N ILE A 114 1.35 13.59 -15.04
CA ILE A 114 0.41 12.93 -14.13
C ILE A 114 0.35 11.45 -14.50
N CYS A 115 0.76 10.56 -13.60
CA CYS A 115 0.65 9.11 -13.80
C CYS A 115 -0.57 8.59 -13.06
N THR A 116 -1.57 8.12 -13.80
CA THR A 116 -2.84 7.62 -13.26
C THR A 116 -3.10 6.19 -13.69
N SER A 117 -3.95 5.46 -12.96
CA SER A 117 -4.42 4.14 -13.38
C SER A 117 -5.39 4.25 -14.56
N ALA A 118 -5.39 3.27 -15.47
CA ALA A 118 -6.24 3.28 -16.66
C ALA A 118 -7.75 3.45 -16.41
N ASN A 119 -8.22 3.07 -15.21
CA ASN A 119 -9.63 3.07 -14.84
C ASN A 119 -10.09 4.33 -14.09
N THR A 120 -9.28 5.38 -13.98
CA THR A 120 -9.79 6.65 -13.43
C THR A 120 -10.85 7.23 -14.37
N THR A 121 -12.11 7.18 -13.94
CA THR A 121 -13.26 7.79 -14.60
C THR A 121 -12.92 9.21 -15.02
N GLY A 122 -12.70 9.40 -16.32
CA GLY A 122 -12.22 10.66 -16.89
C GLY A 122 -11.21 10.48 -18.03
N THR A 123 -10.35 9.45 -17.99
CA THR A 123 -9.31 9.23 -19.02
C THR A 123 -9.88 9.04 -20.42
N GLY A 124 -11.01 8.32 -20.55
CA GLY A 124 -11.68 8.06 -21.83
C GLY A 124 -12.42 9.26 -22.42
N SER A 125 -12.99 10.15 -21.59
CA SER A 125 -13.70 11.36 -22.07
C SER A 125 -12.73 12.50 -22.38
N ILE A 126 -11.60 12.55 -21.67
CA ILE A 126 -10.59 13.60 -21.80
C ILE A 126 -9.69 13.39 -23.02
N ALA A 127 -9.30 12.15 -23.35
CA ALA A 127 -8.55 11.88 -24.58
C ALA A 127 -9.31 12.30 -25.86
N ALA A 128 -10.65 12.29 -25.81
CA ALA A 128 -11.51 12.74 -26.91
C ALA A 128 -11.74 14.27 -26.93
N ASN A 129 -11.81 14.93 -25.76
CA ASN A 129 -12.09 16.37 -25.64
C ASN A 129 -10.84 17.27 -25.49
N HIS A 130 -9.62 16.72 -25.32
CA HIS A 130 -8.36 17.47 -25.16
C HIS A 130 -7.55 17.67 -26.45
N ARG A 131 -8.21 17.70 -27.61
CA ARG A 131 -7.55 18.05 -28.88
C ARG A 131 -7.29 19.56 -29.07
N GLN A 132 -7.65 20.41 -28.10
CA GLN A 132 -7.43 21.86 -28.18
C GLN A 132 -6.33 22.29 -27.20
N ARG A 133 -5.25 22.85 -27.77
CA ARG A 133 -3.95 23.17 -27.20
C ARG A 133 -3.98 24.27 -26.13
N ASP A 134 -3.38 23.98 -24.97
CA ASP A 134 -2.62 24.96 -24.18
C ASP A 134 -1.26 24.34 -23.83
N ALA A 135 -0.17 25.06 -24.13
CA ALA A 135 1.21 24.54 -24.05
C ALA A 135 1.75 24.37 -22.62
N LEU A 136 0.94 24.61 -21.58
CA LEU A 136 1.34 24.57 -20.17
C LEU A 136 0.71 23.42 -19.36
N ARG A 137 -0.16 22.60 -19.93
CA ARG A 137 -0.80 21.51 -19.16
C ARG A 137 0.12 20.30 -19.00
N PRO A 138 0.20 19.69 -17.80
CA PRO A 138 0.96 18.47 -17.56
C PRO A 138 0.52 17.34 -18.48
N ALA A 139 1.46 16.55 -18.99
CA ALA A 139 1.13 15.34 -19.75
C ALA A 139 0.44 14.31 -18.83
N VAL A 140 -0.33 13.38 -19.39
CA VAL A 140 -1.00 12.33 -18.62
C VAL A 140 -0.56 10.95 -19.12
N LEU A 141 0.01 10.14 -18.23
CA LEU A 141 0.34 8.74 -18.48
C LEU A 141 -0.69 7.83 -17.81
N SER A 142 -1.32 6.99 -18.62
CA SER A 142 -2.25 5.95 -18.16
C SER A 142 -1.49 4.64 -17.93
N CYS A 143 -1.38 4.21 -16.69
CA CYS A 143 -0.75 2.97 -16.28
C CYS A 143 -1.74 1.80 -16.40
N ALA A 144 -1.42 0.83 -17.26
CA ALA A 144 -2.22 -0.37 -17.46
C ALA A 144 -1.97 -1.41 -16.38
N THR A 145 -3.02 -2.13 -15.99
CA THR A 145 -2.93 -3.30 -15.11
C THR A 145 -2.63 -4.57 -15.92
N ASP A 146 -1.98 -5.56 -15.30
CA ASP A 146 -1.66 -6.82 -15.98
C ASP A 146 -2.94 -7.61 -16.31
N GLN A 147 -3.14 -7.95 -17.58
CA GLN A 147 -4.34 -8.69 -18.03
C GLN A 147 -4.12 -10.21 -18.09
N ARG A 148 -2.91 -10.70 -17.82
CA ARG A 148 -2.62 -12.14 -17.82
C ARG A 148 -3.34 -12.78 -16.63
N PRO A 149 -4.24 -13.79 -16.82
CA PRO A 149 -5.15 -14.25 -15.78
C PRO A 149 -4.49 -14.64 -14.46
N ALA A 150 -3.47 -15.52 -14.51
CA ALA A 150 -2.76 -15.96 -13.29
C ALA A 150 -2.00 -14.82 -12.59
N VAL A 151 -1.51 -13.84 -13.35
CA VAL A 151 -0.80 -12.67 -12.81
C VAL A 151 -1.79 -11.76 -12.08
N ALA A 152 -2.87 -11.40 -12.76
CA ALA A 152 -3.92 -10.55 -12.22
C ALA A 152 -4.57 -11.15 -10.96
N ALA A 153 -4.85 -12.45 -10.97
CA ALA A 153 -5.41 -13.16 -9.83
C ALA A 153 -4.45 -13.18 -8.63
N SER A 154 -3.17 -13.51 -8.85
CA SER A 154 -2.17 -13.54 -7.79
C SER A 154 -1.91 -12.16 -7.17
N ILE A 155 -1.80 -11.11 -7.99
CA ILE A 155 -1.61 -9.74 -7.51
C ILE A 155 -2.84 -9.29 -6.71
N ARG A 156 -4.05 -9.53 -7.21
CA ARG A 156 -5.30 -9.21 -6.50
C ARG A 156 -5.39 -9.89 -5.14
N ALA A 157 -5.06 -11.18 -5.05
CA ALA A 157 -5.06 -11.91 -3.79
C ALA A 157 -4.09 -11.30 -2.77
N LEU A 158 -2.87 -10.97 -3.21
CA LEU A 158 -1.86 -10.33 -2.37
C LEU A 158 -2.27 -8.92 -1.93
N LEU A 159 -2.77 -8.08 -2.84
CA LEU A 159 -3.25 -6.74 -2.51
C LEU A 159 -4.50 -6.77 -1.62
N HIS A 160 -5.36 -7.78 -1.75
CA HIS A 160 -6.48 -7.99 -0.84
C HIS A 160 -6.00 -8.32 0.58
N ALA A 161 -5.05 -9.23 0.75
CA ALA A 161 -4.47 -9.52 2.05
C ALA A 161 -3.80 -8.28 2.68
N HIS A 162 -3.11 -7.47 1.86
CA HIS A 162 -2.56 -6.19 2.27
C HIS A 162 -3.62 -5.20 2.75
N ARG A 163 -4.78 -5.12 2.07
CA ARG A 163 -5.90 -4.30 2.54
C ARG A 163 -6.43 -4.80 3.89
N MET A 164 -6.68 -6.09 4.03
CA MET A 164 -7.18 -6.66 5.29
C MET A 164 -6.27 -6.34 6.49
N LEU A 165 -4.95 -6.47 6.30
CA LEU A 165 -3.98 -6.11 7.35
C LEU A 165 -3.99 -4.60 7.64
N ALA A 166 -4.00 -3.75 6.60
CA ALA A 166 -4.03 -2.30 6.77
C ALA A 166 -5.31 -1.84 7.48
N ASP A 167 -6.46 -2.40 7.14
CA ASP A 167 -7.75 -2.06 7.74
C ASP A 167 -7.77 -2.45 9.23
N THR A 168 -7.31 -3.66 9.58
CA THR A 168 -7.26 -4.06 11.00
C THR A 168 -6.27 -3.21 11.80
N LEU A 169 -5.11 -2.88 11.22
CA LEU A 169 -4.14 -2.01 11.86
C LEU A 169 -4.71 -0.60 12.07
N HIS A 170 -5.42 -0.06 11.08
CA HIS A 170 -6.12 1.21 11.17
C HIS A 170 -7.14 1.19 12.31
N ASP A 171 -8.00 0.18 12.38
CA ASP A 171 -9.02 0.04 13.42
C ASP A 171 -8.39 -0.05 14.83
N CYS A 172 -7.27 -0.77 14.97
CA CYS A 172 -6.54 -0.85 16.24
C CYS A 172 -5.97 0.52 16.66
N LEU A 173 -5.41 1.27 15.72
CA LEU A 173 -4.87 2.61 15.97
C LEU A 173 -5.97 3.63 16.27
N ASP A 174 -7.10 3.57 15.58
CA ASP A 174 -8.25 4.45 15.81
C ASP A 174 -8.85 4.19 17.20
N THR A 175 -8.98 2.92 17.61
CA THR A 175 -9.43 2.54 18.96
C THR A 175 -8.56 3.20 20.05
N MET A 176 -7.23 3.11 19.92
CA MET A 176 -6.29 3.76 20.84
C MET A 176 -6.43 5.28 20.86
N ARG A 177 -6.63 5.90 19.69
CA ARG A 177 -6.81 7.35 19.57
C ARG A 177 -8.11 7.81 20.21
N VAL A 178 -9.19 7.06 20.07
CA VAL A 178 -10.49 7.38 20.67
C VAL A 178 -10.40 7.36 22.19
N GLU A 179 -9.79 6.32 22.79
CA GLU A 179 -9.57 6.24 24.24
C GLU A 179 -8.70 7.42 24.73
N ARG A 180 -7.59 7.69 24.03
CA ARG A 180 -6.70 8.84 24.34
C ARG A 180 -7.43 10.18 24.28
N ASN A 181 -8.26 10.41 23.25
CA ASN A 181 -9.00 11.65 23.09
C ASN A 181 -10.06 11.86 24.17
N ARG A 182 -10.50 10.79 24.85
CA ARG A 182 -11.34 10.85 26.05
C ARG A 182 -10.55 11.10 27.34
N GLY A 183 -9.21 11.14 27.25
CA GLY A 183 -8.32 11.23 28.42
C GLY A 183 -8.19 9.93 29.20
N GLU A 184 -8.61 8.81 28.60
CA GLU A 184 -8.58 7.48 29.22
C GLU A 184 -7.29 6.75 28.83
N LEU A 185 -6.78 5.92 29.74
CA LEU A 185 -5.74 4.95 29.41
C LEU A 185 -6.38 3.71 28.81
N PRO A 186 -5.75 3.08 27.78
CA PRO A 186 -6.29 1.88 27.18
C PRO A 186 -6.42 0.77 28.21
N SER A 187 -7.60 0.16 28.26
CA SER A 187 -7.85 -0.95 29.18
C SER A 187 -6.97 -2.16 28.82
N ALA A 188 -6.66 -3.01 29.81
CA ALA A 188 -5.94 -4.26 29.53
C ALA A 188 -6.69 -5.12 28.50
N GLU A 189 -8.02 -5.14 28.58
CA GLU A 189 -8.88 -5.84 27.62
C GLU A 189 -8.75 -5.28 26.19
N THR A 190 -8.76 -3.95 26.03
CA THR A 190 -8.54 -3.29 24.74
C THR A 190 -7.17 -3.68 24.16
N MET A 191 -6.11 -3.61 24.96
CA MET A 191 -4.76 -3.99 24.54
C MET A 191 -4.68 -5.48 24.14
N HIS A 192 -5.30 -6.37 24.92
CA HIS A 192 -5.42 -7.80 24.58
C HIS A 192 -6.11 -8.02 23.24
N GLU A 193 -7.22 -7.33 22.96
CA GLU A 193 -7.96 -7.49 21.70
C GLU A 193 -7.18 -6.94 20.49
N ILE A 194 -6.47 -5.81 20.66
CA ILE A 194 -5.59 -5.26 19.62
C ILE A 194 -4.53 -6.28 19.23
N VAL A 195 -3.79 -6.84 20.20
CA VAL A 195 -2.74 -7.83 19.90
C VAL A 195 -3.32 -9.13 19.36
N ARG A 196 -4.48 -9.58 19.86
CA ARG A 196 -5.17 -10.74 19.32
C ARG A 196 -5.57 -10.52 17.85
N SER A 197 -6.09 -9.35 17.52
CA SER A 197 -6.49 -8.98 16.16
C SER A 197 -5.30 -8.96 15.21
N MET A 198 -4.18 -8.35 15.61
CA MET A 198 -2.96 -8.34 14.81
C MET A 198 -2.38 -9.75 14.62
N ASN A 199 -2.35 -10.60 15.66
CA ASN A 199 -1.84 -11.97 15.53
C ASN A 199 -2.63 -12.83 14.54
N ARG A 200 -3.96 -12.60 14.42
CA ARG A 200 -4.79 -13.28 13.40
C ARG A 200 -4.38 -12.94 11.96
N LEU A 201 -3.74 -11.78 11.73
CA LEU A 201 -3.47 -11.21 10.41
C LEU A 201 -1.99 -10.90 10.13
N SER A 202 -1.10 -11.20 11.08
CA SER A 202 0.35 -10.96 11.00
C SER A 202 0.97 -11.49 9.70
N ALA A 203 2.15 -10.98 9.32
CA ALA A 203 2.83 -11.40 8.10
C ALA A 203 3.20 -12.90 8.08
N GLY A 204 3.17 -13.58 9.24
CA GLY A 204 3.22 -15.03 9.39
C GLY A 204 1.94 -15.78 8.96
N GLY A 205 0.85 -15.06 8.67
CA GLY A 205 -0.48 -15.55 8.31
C GLY A 205 -0.73 -15.86 6.83
N VAL A 206 -1.91 -15.49 6.33
CA VAL A 206 -2.40 -15.88 5.00
C VAL A 206 -1.42 -15.39 3.92
N HIS A 207 -0.87 -16.33 3.15
CA HIS A 207 0.08 -16.14 2.05
C HIS A 207 1.59 -16.10 2.37
N THR A 208 2.05 -16.31 3.61
CA THR A 208 3.50 -16.38 3.94
C THR A 208 4.25 -17.37 3.06
N LYS A 209 3.71 -18.58 2.91
CA LYS A 209 4.31 -19.65 2.09
C LYS A 209 4.32 -19.28 0.61
N GLN A 210 3.28 -18.61 0.14
CA GLN A 210 3.12 -18.15 -1.24
C GLN A 210 4.10 -17.02 -1.55
N LYS A 211 4.18 -16.00 -0.68
CA LYS A 211 5.16 -14.91 -0.75
C LYS A 211 6.59 -15.45 -0.78
N ALA A 212 6.94 -16.35 0.16
CA ALA A 212 8.24 -16.99 0.19
C ALA A 212 8.56 -17.75 -1.11
N ALA A 213 7.58 -18.45 -1.68
CA ALA A 213 7.74 -19.15 -2.95
C ALA A 213 7.96 -18.17 -4.13
N THR A 214 7.22 -17.06 -4.17
CA THR A 214 7.41 -15.97 -5.15
C THR A 214 8.82 -15.38 -5.04
N PHE A 215 9.28 -15.05 -3.83
CA PHE A 215 10.62 -14.48 -3.62
C PHE A 215 11.72 -15.47 -4.02
N LYS A 216 11.56 -16.74 -3.69
CA LYS A 216 12.49 -17.81 -4.11
C LYS A 216 12.57 -17.92 -5.62
N ARG A 217 11.45 -17.83 -6.35
CA ARG A 217 11.46 -17.83 -7.83
C ARG A 217 12.13 -16.57 -8.37
N LEU A 218 11.82 -15.41 -7.80
CA LEU A 218 12.37 -14.14 -8.25
C LEU A 218 13.91 -14.12 -8.14
N ARG A 219 14.47 -14.60 -7.02
CA ARG A 219 15.92 -14.77 -6.82
C ARG A 219 16.59 -15.67 -7.87
N LYS A 220 15.85 -16.66 -8.41
CA LYS A 220 16.36 -17.53 -9.49
C LYS A 220 16.31 -16.86 -10.87
N ARG A 221 15.39 -15.90 -11.07
CA ARG A 221 15.19 -15.23 -12.36
C ARG A 221 16.02 -13.97 -12.52
N THR A 222 16.36 -13.30 -11.44
CA THR A 222 17.13 -12.04 -11.47
C THR A 222 17.85 -11.78 -10.16
N SER A 223 19.00 -11.12 -10.22
CA SER A 223 19.72 -10.62 -9.04
C SER A 223 19.37 -9.18 -8.68
N ARG A 224 18.67 -8.45 -9.57
CA ARG A 224 18.45 -6.99 -9.45
C ARG A 224 17.73 -6.55 -8.19
N VAL A 225 16.88 -7.41 -7.63
CA VAL A 225 16.10 -7.12 -6.42
C VAL A 225 16.55 -7.94 -5.21
N ASN A 226 17.73 -8.57 -5.26
CA ASN A 226 18.21 -9.41 -4.15
C ASN A 226 18.42 -8.60 -2.86
N ALA A 227 18.92 -7.37 -2.96
CA ALA A 227 19.07 -6.48 -1.81
C ALA A 227 17.71 -6.15 -1.17
N GLU A 228 16.72 -5.87 -2.00
CA GLU A 228 15.35 -5.55 -1.59
C GLU A 228 14.62 -6.73 -0.95
N LEU A 229 14.81 -7.94 -1.50
CA LEU A 229 14.30 -9.16 -0.91
C LEU A 229 14.99 -9.50 0.42
N ALA A 230 16.29 -9.21 0.57
CA ALA A 230 16.98 -9.38 1.84
C ALA A 230 16.50 -8.38 2.89
N GLU A 231 16.20 -7.13 2.50
CA GLU A 231 15.63 -6.14 3.40
C GLU A 231 14.21 -6.51 3.83
N LEU A 232 13.38 -7.02 2.93
CA LEU A 232 12.06 -7.56 3.28
C LEU A 232 12.14 -8.71 4.27
N ASP A 233 13.11 -9.62 4.13
CA ASP A 233 13.31 -10.69 5.12
C ASP A 233 13.62 -10.11 6.52
N ARG A 234 14.44 -9.05 6.61
CA ARG A 234 14.70 -8.36 7.88
C ARG A 234 13.47 -7.66 8.44
N LEU A 235 12.70 -6.98 7.58
CA LEU A 235 11.48 -6.30 7.99
C LEU A 235 10.42 -7.29 8.50
N HIS A 236 10.26 -8.44 7.84
CA HIS A 236 9.36 -9.50 8.32
C HIS A 236 9.84 -10.13 9.64
N GLN A 237 11.16 -10.31 9.82
CA GLN A 237 11.67 -10.74 11.13
C GLN A 237 11.36 -9.70 12.21
N ARG A 238 11.48 -8.41 11.89
CA ARG A 238 11.17 -7.33 12.82
C ARG A 238 9.68 -7.21 13.14
N ASP A 239 8.81 -7.49 12.17
CA ASP A 239 7.36 -7.62 12.33
C ASP A 239 7.03 -8.63 13.43
N ASP A 240 7.58 -9.85 13.32
CA ASP A 240 7.40 -10.92 14.30
C ASP A 240 7.94 -10.53 15.70
N GLU A 241 9.12 -9.92 15.77
CA GLU A 241 9.71 -9.46 17.03
C GLU A 241 8.84 -8.41 17.73
N MET A 242 8.29 -7.46 16.99
CA MET A 242 7.46 -6.39 17.54
C MET A 242 6.09 -6.89 17.99
N LEU A 243 5.48 -7.83 17.25
CA LEU A 243 4.25 -8.49 17.70
C LEU A 243 4.46 -9.28 18.99
N GLN A 244 5.58 -10.00 19.10
CA GLN A 244 5.93 -10.69 20.36
C GLN A 244 6.14 -9.69 21.49
N GLU A 245 6.77 -8.55 21.23
CA GLU A 245 6.97 -7.52 22.24
C GLU A 245 5.65 -6.91 22.73
N LEU A 246 4.75 -6.57 21.81
CA LEU A 246 3.39 -6.12 22.14
C LEU A 246 2.63 -7.17 22.98
N ALA A 247 2.75 -8.46 22.64
CA ALA A 247 2.17 -9.54 23.41
C ALA A 247 2.78 -9.67 24.82
N ARG A 248 4.10 -9.49 24.96
CA ARG A 248 4.78 -9.52 26.27
C ARG A 248 4.35 -8.36 27.17
N MET A 249 4.12 -7.17 26.63
CA MET A 249 3.64 -6.03 27.40
C MET A 249 2.31 -6.32 28.09
N ILE A 250 1.49 -7.18 27.48
CA ILE A 250 0.17 -7.56 27.97
C ILE A 250 0.21 -8.79 28.90
N GLY A 251 1.20 -9.68 28.73
CA GLY A 251 1.34 -10.91 29.51
C GLY A 251 2.09 -10.79 30.84
N ARG A 252 2.72 -9.63 31.14
CA ARG A 252 3.29 -9.36 32.46
C ARG A 252 2.14 -9.07 33.44
N ASP A 253 2.13 -9.74 34.59
CA ASP A 253 1.17 -9.45 35.66
C ASP A 253 1.07 -7.94 35.87
N SER A 254 -0.16 -7.45 35.84
CA SER A 254 -0.61 -6.05 35.80
C SER A 254 -0.17 -5.19 37.00
N GLN A 255 0.78 -5.67 37.81
CA GLN A 255 1.32 -5.03 39.01
C GLN A 255 2.50 -4.10 38.70
N ASP A 256 3.24 -4.33 37.62
CA ASP A 256 4.28 -3.41 37.17
C ASP A 256 3.64 -2.41 36.19
N SER A 257 3.42 -1.17 36.64
CA SER A 257 2.76 -0.15 35.84
C SER A 257 3.53 0.05 34.52
N LEU A 258 2.97 -0.42 33.41
CA LEU A 258 3.43 -0.04 32.08
C LEU A 258 3.55 1.49 32.05
N LYS A 259 4.68 2.00 31.55
CA LYS A 259 4.84 3.44 31.39
C LYS A 259 3.68 3.95 30.52
N PRO A 260 2.95 4.99 30.95
CA PRO A 260 1.87 5.57 30.17
C PRO A 260 2.34 5.84 28.73
N GLY A 261 1.57 5.38 27.74
CA GLY A 261 1.85 5.58 26.31
C GLY A 261 2.90 4.66 25.68
N LEU A 262 3.59 3.79 26.43
CA LEU A 262 4.59 2.87 25.84
C LEU A 262 3.97 1.89 24.83
N PHE A 263 2.79 1.35 25.15
CA PHE A 263 2.07 0.43 24.26
C PHE A 263 1.67 1.14 22.96
N GLU A 264 1.08 2.34 23.05
CA GLU A 264 0.70 3.17 21.90
C GLU A 264 1.92 3.49 21.02
N ALA A 265 3.02 3.95 21.63
CA ALA A 265 4.26 4.25 20.90
C ALA A 265 4.85 3.02 20.19
N THR A 266 4.71 1.83 20.79
CA THR A 266 5.16 0.57 20.19
C THR A 266 4.25 0.14 19.05
N LEU A 267 2.93 0.33 19.19
CA LEU A 267 1.95 0.07 18.15
C LEU A 267 2.14 1.02 16.94
N ASP A 268 2.37 2.30 17.19
CA ASP A 268 2.71 3.28 16.14
C ASP A 268 4.01 2.90 15.42
N ALA A 269 5.01 2.42 16.16
CA ALA A 269 6.25 1.95 15.57
C ALA A 269 6.04 0.69 14.72
N TYR A 270 5.19 -0.23 15.17
CA TYR A 270 4.81 -1.42 14.41
C TYR A 270 4.12 -1.04 13.10
N ALA A 271 3.16 -0.11 13.15
CA ALA A 271 2.45 0.37 11.97
C ALA A 271 3.39 0.91 10.89
N ARG A 272 4.43 1.67 11.29
CA ARG A 272 5.46 2.16 10.37
C ARG A 272 6.21 1.04 9.67
N ILE A 273 6.56 -0.04 10.37
CA ILE A 273 7.22 -1.21 9.76
C ILE A 273 6.30 -1.91 8.78
N VAL A 274 5.02 -2.06 9.14
CA VAL A 274 4.01 -2.65 8.27
C VAL A 274 3.89 -1.87 6.96
N HIS A 275 3.75 -0.54 7.03
CA HIS A 275 3.69 0.30 5.85
C HIS A 275 4.99 0.26 5.02
N GLU A 276 6.15 0.19 5.67
CA GLU A 276 7.45 0.12 5.00
C GLU A 276 7.59 -1.16 4.16
N TRP A 277 7.33 -2.34 4.74
CA TRP A 277 7.48 -3.58 3.99
C TRP A 277 6.39 -3.73 2.92
N MET A 278 5.15 -3.33 3.21
CA MET A 278 4.06 -3.35 2.22
C MET A 278 4.39 -2.45 1.03
N GLY A 279 4.88 -1.25 1.29
CA GLY A 279 5.27 -0.28 0.26
C GLY A 279 6.40 -0.81 -0.62
N ARG A 280 7.41 -1.45 -0.01
CA ARG A 280 8.53 -2.08 -0.75
C ARG A 280 8.08 -3.28 -1.59
N GLU A 281 7.18 -4.11 -1.07
CA GLU A 281 6.59 -5.20 -1.85
C GLU A 281 5.80 -4.68 -3.05
N GLN A 282 4.91 -3.72 -2.82
CA GLN A 282 4.04 -3.16 -3.85
C GLN A 282 4.82 -2.34 -4.88
N GLY A 283 5.77 -1.54 -4.42
CA GLY A 283 6.51 -0.59 -5.23
C GLY A 283 7.75 -1.17 -5.91
N VAL A 284 8.33 -2.27 -5.40
CA VAL A 284 9.59 -2.83 -5.96
C VAL A 284 9.44 -4.28 -6.37
N ILE A 285 8.90 -5.12 -5.49
CA ILE A 285 8.88 -6.57 -5.73
C ILE A 285 7.80 -6.96 -6.74
N LEU A 286 6.59 -6.42 -6.65
CA LEU A 286 5.52 -6.73 -7.61
C LEU A 286 5.88 -6.31 -9.05
N PRO A 287 6.41 -5.09 -9.31
CA PRO A 287 6.86 -4.72 -10.65
C PRO A 287 7.97 -5.64 -11.16
N ALA A 288 8.98 -5.94 -10.34
CA ALA A 288 10.04 -6.87 -10.69
C ALA A 288 9.52 -8.29 -10.97
N ALA A 289 8.58 -8.79 -10.15
CA ALA A 289 7.97 -10.09 -10.34
C ALA A 289 7.22 -10.17 -11.68
N ARG A 290 6.47 -9.12 -12.05
CA ARG A 290 5.76 -9.05 -13.34
C ARG A 290 6.72 -9.10 -14.53
N ARG A 291 7.89 -8.46 -14.38
CA ARG A 291 8.92 -8.35 -15.42
C ARG A 291 9.74 -9.62 -15.59
N TYR A 292 10.14 -10.26 -14.49
CA TYR A 292 11.14 -11.34 -14.52
C TYR A 292 10.57 -12.74 -14.35
N LEU A 293 9.37 -12.89 -13.78
CA LEU A 293 8.72 -14.20 -13.71
C LEU A 293 8.03 -14.54 -15.03
N SER A 294 8.19 -15.78 -15.48
CA SER A 294 7.46 -16.30 -16.63
C SER A 294 6.00 -16.53 -16.29
N TYR A 295 5.14 -16.66 -17.31
CA TYR A 295 3.73 -17.00 -17.07
C TYR A 295 3.56 -18.35 -16.36
N ALA A 296 4.43 -19.33 -16.64
CA ALA A 296 4.42 -20.63 -15.94
C ALA A 296 4.74 -20.47 -14.44
N ASP A 297 5.68 -19.59 -14.08
CA ASP A 297 5.96 -19.27 -12.69
C ASP A 297 4.71 -18.67 -12.00
N TRP A 298 4.00 -17.77 -12.69
CA TRP A 298 2.77 -17.16 -12.19
C TRP A 298 1.60 -18.12 -12.06
N ALA A 299 1.39 -19.03 -13.02
CA ALA A 299 0.36 -20.07 -12.92
C ALA A 299 0.59 -20.98 -11.70
N GLU A 300 1.86 -21.30 -11.41
CA GLU A 300 2.23 -22.09 -10.24
C GLU A 300 2.09 -21.32 -8.92
N ILE A 301 2.24 -19.99 -8.95
CA ILE A 301 1.99 -19.11 -7.81
C ILE A 301 0.48 -19.03 -7.56
N ASP A 302 -0.31 -18.71 -8.58
CA ASP A 302 -1.78 -18.60 -8.52
C ASP A 302 -2.42 -19.88 -7.98
N TRP A 303 -2.03 -21.04 -8.51
CA TRP A 303 -2.52 -22.32 -8.01
C TRP A 303 -2.28 -22.50 -6.50
N ARG A 304 -1.14 -22.04 -5.97
CA ARG A 304 -0.85 -22.10 -4.52
C ARG A 304 -1.66 -21.09 -3.71
N PHE A 305 -1.97 -19.92 -4.26
CA PHE A 305 -2.88 -18.96 -3.63
C PHE A 305 -4.28 -19.58 -3.49
N ASN A 306 -4.80 -20.18 -4.56
CA ASN A 306 -6.13 -20.76 -4.60
C ASN A 306 -6.25 -22.06 -3.77
N SER A 307 -5.23 -22.93 -3.81
CA SER A 307 -5.25 -24.19 -3.05
C SER A 307 -5.15 -23.98 -1.53
N ALA A 308 -4.54 -22.88 -1.08
CA ALA A 308 -4.52 -22.54 0.34
C ALA A 308 -5.85 -21.94 0.85
N GLY A 309 -6.57 -21.19 0.01
CA GLY A 309 -7.90 -20.71 0.33
C GLY A 309 -8.89 -21.86 0.57
N LEU A 310 -8.85 -22.87 -0.31
CA LEU A 310 -9.67 -24.09 -0.18
C LEU A 310 -9.36 -24.88 1.10
N SER A 311 -8.09 -24.93 1.53
CA SER A 311 -7.72 -25.64 2.76
C SER A 311 -8.19 -24.91 4.03
N ASN A 312 -8.22 -23.59 4.03
CA ASN A 312 -8.70 -22.80 5.17
C ASN A 312 -10.24 -22.85 5.31
N ASP A 313 -10.97 -22.94 4.19
CA ASP A 313 -12.44 -23.10 4.20
C ASP A 313 -12.88 -24.49 4.67
N VAL A 314 -12.18 -25.57 4.27
CA VAL A 314 -12.48 -26.93 4.74
C VAL A 314 -12.28 -27.04 6.26
N THR A 315 -11.21 -26.44 6.80
CA THR A 315 -10.93 -26.47 8.25
C THR A 315 -11.97 -25.66 9.06
N ARG A 316 -12.54 -24.60 8.46
CA ARG A 316 -13.60 -23.79 9.07
C ARG A 316 -14.97 -24.49 9.04
N ASN A 317 -15.23 -25.33 8.04
CA ASN A 317 -16.48 -26.10 7.93
C ASN A 317 -16.50 -27.39 8.77
N ASP A 318 -15.33 -28.02 8.98
CA ASP A 318 -15.22 -29.21 9.84
C ASP A 318 -15.37 -28.88 11.35
N MET A 319 -14.98 -27.68 11.77
CA MET A 319 -15.21 -27.20 13.15
C MET A 319 -16.67 -26.83 13.43
N ALA A 320 -17.49 -26.60 12.39
CA ALA A 320 -18.92 -26.33 12.51
C ALA A 320 -19.80 -27.59 12.43
N SER A 321 -19.26 -28.70 11.91
CA SER A 321 -20.03 -29.93 11.64
C SER A 321 -19.86 -31.04 12.70
N GLY A 322 -19.07 -30.80 13.76
CA GLY A 322 -18.80 -31.78 14.82
C GLY A 322 -19.89 -31.93 15.90
N ALA A 323 -21.00 -31.20 15.82
CA ALA A 323 -22.02 -31.17 16.87
C ALA A 323 -23.39 -31.71 16.43
N TYR A 324 -23.45 -32.91 15.83
CA TYR A 324 -24.70 -33.68 15.80
C TYR A 324 -24.40 -35.19 15.68
N GLY A 325 -24.16 -35.85 16.82
CA GLY A 325 -24.22 -37.30 16.93
C GLY A 325 -25.67 -37.77 17.06
N PRO A 326 -26.09 -38.87 16.42
CA PRO A 326 -27.48 -39.31 16.45
C PRO A 326 -27.85 -39.86 17.83
N ARG A 327 -28.93 -39.31 18.42
CA ARG A 327 -29.63 -39.93 19.56
C ARG A 327 -30.24 -41.25 19.09
N ALA A 328 -29.82 -42.34 19.73
CA ALA A 328 -30.47 -43.64 19.62
C ALA A 328 -31.90 -43.53 20.18
N SER A 329 -32.88 -43.93 19.38
CA SER A 329 -34.26 -44.15 19.84
C SER A 329 -34.38 -45.58 20.34
N THR A 330 -34.63 -45.74 21.63
CA THR A 330 -35.31 -46.91 22.21
C THR A 330 -36.80 -46.62 22.21
N ASP A 331 -37.51 -47.26 21.29
CA ASP A 331 -38.73 -48.07 21.51
C ASP A 331 -39.32 -48.50 20.15
#